data_AF-A0A2Y9J9D1-F1
#
_entry.id   AF-A0A2Y9J9D1-F1
#
_cell.length_a   1.000
_cell.length_b   1.000
_cell.length_c   1.000
_cell.angle_alpha   90.00
_cell.angle_beta   90.00
_cell.angle_gamma   90.00
#
_symmetry.space_group_name_H-M   'P 1'
#
loop_
_entity.id
_entity.type
_entity.pdbx_description
1 polymer ?
#
loop_
_entity_poly.entity_id
_entity_poly.type
_entity_poly.pdbx_seq_one_letter_code
_entity_poly.pdbx_strand_id
1 'polypeptide(L)'
;MEQDSSRENPSREGASLPGDPPSSALGPSLSQVLHRLTSEESRRGKARSAAIKDLGALIEAAECDQLFEGNDTSLRGMPEMLGQVAKALGKYAAPPKEQEGRAHGYSEVAEKGAAVGVLFLKLMGKIEAAKNSLLCPTWKIGLRHLAGPIYIFAVTHSLEQPWTSPRSRDVAGEVLSLLLRVTQCVSVAGFLHGENEDEKGRFTLVMELLKPDLNKESWKNNPATKHVFSWTLQHVTRPWLNQHLERILPPSLLISDDYQTENKILGVHCLHHIVLNVAVLLCLLDLFPVLEKGLHWKGGAARPTTHCDEVLRLILTHMEPEHRLLLRRTYARNLPAFVKRLGILTVRHLKRLERVIVSYLEVYDGPEEEARLKILETLKLLMQCAWPRISCRLVVLLKALLKLICDVARDPNLTPEPVKNALLEEATDCLILLDHCSQGQVKGLLAKILQSCEDSKVQNCIRKVQQVSEGASYDRN
;
A
#
# COMPACT_ATOMS: atom_id res chain seq x y z
N MET A 1 -26.78 75.75 -28.97
CA MET A 1 -25.87 74.59 -29.08
C MET A 1 -24.48 75.09 -28.72
N GLU A 2 -24.09 74.75 -27.50
CA GLU A 2 -22.77 74.96 -26.87
C GLU A 2 -21.70 74.14 -27.64
N GLN A 3 -20.55 74.75 -27.96
CA GLN A 3 -19.20 74.54 -27.36
C GLN A 3 -18.64 73.10 -27.53
N ASP A 4 -17.36 72.82 -27.80
CA ASP A 4 -16.13 73.57 -28.03
C ASP A 4 -15.09 72.59 -28.63
N SER A 5 -14.02 73.16 -29.16
CA SER A 5 -12.80 72.64 -29.78
C SER A 5 -12.03 71.51 -29.06
N SER A 6 -11.30 70.70 -29.85
CA SER A 6 -9.84 70.49 -29.73
C SER A 6 -9.28 69.66 -30.89
N ARG A 7 -8.23 70.20 -31.53
CA ARG A 7 -7.40 69.59 -32.58
C ARG A 7 -6.22 68.85 -31.95
N GLU A 8 -5.87 67.66 -32.43
CA GLU A 8 -4.48 67.18 -32.45
C GLU A 8 -4.18 66.39 -33.74
N ASN A 9 -3.02 66.68 -34.33
CA ASN A 9 -2.47 66.12 -35.55
C ASN A 9 -1.55 64.91 -35.24
N PRO A 10 -1.23 64.05 -36.23
CA PRO A 10 -0.63 62.74 -36.00
C PRO A 10 0.91 62.77 -35.99
N SER A 11 1.53 61.96 -35.13
CA SER A 11 2.98 61.76 -35.07
C SER A 11 3.37 60.31 -35.36
N ARG A 12 4.05 60.17 -36.50
CA ARG A 12 4.92 59.10 -37.02
C ARG A 12 5.40 57.95 -36.12
N GLU A 13 5.40 56.78 -36.76
CA GLU A 13 6.17 55.56 -36.55
C GLU A 13 7.54 55.72 -35.88
N GLY A 14 7.78 54.87 -34.87
CA GLY A 14 9.09 54.51 -34.35
C GLY A 14 9.28 52.99 -34.45
N ALA A 15 10.33 52.58 -35.15
CA ALA A 15 10.67 51.21 -35.51
C ALA A 15 10.80 50.25 -34.30
N SER A 16 10.20 49.07 -34.42
CA SER A 16 10.38 47.96 -33.48
C SER A 16 11.61 47.13 -33.86
N LEU A 17 12.61 47.11 -32.99
CA LEU A 17 13.68 46.10 -32.96
C LEU A 17 13.08 44.71 -32.60
N PRO A 18 13.73 43.58 -32.96
CA PRO A 18 13.15 42.25 -32.78
C PRO A 18 13.16 41.88 -31.30
N GLY A 19 12.04 42.12 -30.63
CA GLY A 19 11.82 41.75 -29.23
C GLY A 19 11.48 40.26 -29.09
N ASP A 20 11.91 39.69 -27.98
CA ASP A 20 11.57 38.35 -27.49
C ASP A 20 10.06 38.06 -27.61
N PRO A 21 9.67 36.80 -27.84
CA PRO A 21 8.26 36.45 -27.98
C PRO A 21 7.49 36.86 -26.70
N PRO A 22 6.31 37.49 -26.81
CA PRO A 22 5.60 37.98 -25.66
C PRO A 22 5.23 36.81 -24.72
N SER A 23 5.49 37.01 -23.43
CA SER A 23 5.20 36.11 -22.29
C SER A 23 3.79 35.48 -22.30
N SER A 24 2.83 36.04 -23.03
CA SER A 24 1.46 35.53 -23.22
C SER A 24 1.32 34.37 -24.21
N ALA A 25 2.36 34.00 -24.97
CA ALA A 25 2.27 32.98 -26.03
C ALA A 25 2.53 31.53 -25.57
N LEU A 26 3.04 31.31 -24.35
CA LEU A 26 3.46 29.98 -23.87
C LEU A 26 2.30 29.00 -23.70
N GLY A 27 1.20 29.44 -23.07
CA GLY A 27 0.01 28.59 -22.85
C GLY A 27 -0.64 28.10 -24.16
N PRO A 28 -0.93 29.00 -25.13
CA PRO A 28 -1.42 28.61 -26.46
C PRO A 28 -0.46 27.67 -27.21
N SER A 29 0.85 27.90 -27.09
CA SER A 29 1.87 27.06 -27.74
C SER A 29 1.91 25.65 -27.14
N LEU A 30 1.86 25.51 -25.80
CA LEU A 30 1.76 24.21 -25.13
C LEU A 30 0.47 23.47 -25.47
N SER A 31 -0.65 24.19 -25.57
CA SER A 31 -1.94 23.62 -26.00
C SER A 31 -1.87 23.09 -27.44
N GLN A 32 -1.21 23.82 -28.34
CA GLN A 32 -1.01 23.40 -29.72
C GLN A 32 -0.10 22.16 -29.81
N VAL A 33 0.97 22.12 -29.02
CA VAL A 33 1.86 20.94 -28.92
C VAL A 33 1.07 19.74 -28.39
N LEU A 34 0.30 19.91 -27.32
CA LEU A 34 -0.53 18.85 -26.75
C LEU A 34 -1.50 18.30 -27.79
N HIS A 35 -2.22 19.16 -28.51
CA HIS A 35 -3.14 18.73 -29.58
C HIS A 35 -2.43 17.94 -30.69
N ARG A 36 -1.21 18.34 -31.08
CA ARG A 36 -0.41 17.62 -32.09
C ARG A 36 0.07 16.25 -31.57
N LEU A 37 0.34 16.13 -30.26
CA LEU A 37 0.76 14.88 -29.63
C LEU A 37 -0.41 13.90 -29.42
N THR A 38 -1.63 14.40 -29.16
CA THR A 38 -2.81 13.58 -28.85
C THR A 38 -3.66 13.21 -30.07
N SER A 39 -3.53 13.91 -31.20
CA SER A 39 -4.27 13.61 -32.44
C SER A 39 -3.97 12.18 -32.96
N GLU A 40 -5.02 11.39 -33.18
CA GLU A 40 -4.99 9.94 -33.49
C GLU A 40 -4.66 9.58 -34.96
N GLU A 41 -4.41 10.56 -35.83
CA GLU A 41 -4.23 10.31 -37.27
C GLU A 41 -2.91 9.58 -37.59
N SER A 42 -3.02 8.40 -38.21
CA SER A 42 -1.95 7.43 -38.47
C SER A 42 -0.83 7.87 -39.42
N ARG A 43 -0.91 9.05 -40.05
CA ARG A 43 0.01 9.48 -41.13
C ARG A 43 1.06 10.53 -40.76
N ARG A 44 1.31 10.81 -39.47
CA ARG A 44 2.07 12.01 -39.06
C ARG A 44 3.20 11.81 -38.05
N GLY A 45 3.96 10.72 -38.13
CA GLY A 45 5.19 10.53 -37.33
C GLY A 45 6.14 11.75 -37.39
N LYS A 46 6.28 12.37 -38.57
CA LYS A 46 7.03 13.63 -38.77
C LYS A 46 6.44 14.82 -37.98
N ALA A 47 5.13 14.99 -37.94
CA ALA A 47 4.49 16.10 -37.23
C ALA A 47 4.60 15.97 -35.71
N ARG A 48 4.53 14.74 -35.16
CA ARG A 48 4.78 14.49 -33.73
C ARG A 48 6.26 14.72 -33.37
N SER A 49 7.19 14.30 -34.24
CA SER A 49 8.62 14.58 -34.04
C SER A 49 8.94 16.08 -34.09
N ALA A 50 8.25 16.85 -34.95
CA ALA A 50 8.34 18.30 -34.99
C ALA A 50 7.79 18.92 -33.71
N ALA A 51 6.63 18.47 -33.22
CA ALA A 51 6.06 18.95 -31.96
C ALA A 51 6.98 18.72 -30.74
N ILE A 52 7.75 17.62 -30.73
CA ILE A 52 8.77 17.34 -29.69
C ILE A 52 9.93 18.32 -29.77
N LYS A 53 10.39 18.66 -30.99
CA LYS A 53 11.42 19.68 -31.19
C LYS A 53 10.92 21.07 -30.78
N ASP A 54 9.72 21.43 -31.20
CA ASP A 54 9.05 22.69 -30.84
C ASP A 54 8.94 22.79 -29.31
N LEU A 55 8.52 21.71 -28.64
CA LEU A 55 8.44 21.67 -27.17
C LEU A 55 9.81 21.82 -26.50
N GLY A 56 10.86 21.22 -27.06
CA GLY A 56 12.22 21.39 -26.57
C GLY A 56 12.68 22.84 -26.62
N ALA A 57 12.44 23.52 -27.74
CA ALA A 57 12.76 24.93 -27.89
C ALA A 57 11.95 25.81 -26.93
N LEU A 58 10.66 25.50 -26.73
CA LEU A 58 9.81 26.21 -25.77
C LEU A 58 10.31 26.07 -24.32
N ILE A 59 10.70 24.86 -23.90
CA ILE A 59 11.24 24.63 -22.54
C ILE A 59 12.58 25.36 -22.35
N GLU A 60 13.43 25.39 -23.37
CA GLU A 60 14.72 26.09 -23.31
C GLU A 60 14.53 27.61 -23.17
N ALA A 61 13.67 28.19 -24.02
CA ALA A 61 13.41 29.61 -24.08
C ALA A 61 12.61 30.15 -22.89
N ALA A 62 11.77 29.32 -22.25
CA ALA A 62 10.93 29.78 -21.15
C ALA A 62 11.73 29.93 -19.83
N GLU A 63 11.46 31.03 -19.12
CA GLU A 63 11.89 31.23 -17.75
C GLU A 63 11.06 30.37 -16.78
N CYS A 64 11.64 30.03 -15.63
CA CYS A 64 11.01 29.15 -14.66
C CYS A 64 9.66 29.69 -14.16
N ASP A 65 9.57 30.99 -13.89
CA ASP A 65 8.34 31.61 -13.40
C ASP A 65 7.24 31.56 -14.47
N GLN A 66 7.60 31.76 -15.74
CA GLN A 66 6.64 31.70 -16.85
C GLN A 66 6.11 30.28 -17.11
N LEU A 67 6.91 29.24 -16.83
CA LEU A 67 6.49 27.83 -16.97
C LEU A 67 5.48 27.40 -15.90
N PHE A 68 5.58 27.96 -14.69
CA PHE A 68 4.82 27.47 -13.53
C PHE A 68 3.79 28.47 -12.95
N GLU A 69 3.86 29.76 -13.26
CA GLU A 69 2.99 30.78 -12.63
C GLU A 69 1.73 31.11 -13.42
N GLY A 70 1.74 31.06 -14.75
CA GLY A 70 0.57 31.36 -15.60
C GLY A 70 0.08 32.81 -15.47
N ASN A 71 0.16 33.59 -16.55
CA ASN A 71 -0.41 34.94 -16.54
C ASN A 71 -1.96 34.86 -16.54
N ASP A 72 -2.58 35.55 -15.59
CA ASP A 72 -4.01 35.79 -15.37
C ASP A 72 -4.88 34.70 -14.70
N THR A 73 -5.38 35.07 -13.51
CA THR A 73 -6.59 34.65 -12.75
C THR A 73 -6.94 33.15 -12.63
N SER A 74 -6.15 32.26 -13.22
CA SER A 74 -6.38 30.82 -13.29
C SER A 74 -5.10 30.07 -12.90
N LEU A 75 -4.65 30.27 -11.67
CA LEU A 75 -3.49 29.62 -11.02
C LEU A 75 -3.48 28.05 -11.09
N ARG A 76 -4.50 27.42 -11.68
CA ARG A 76 -4.59 25.97 -11.93
C ARG A 76 -4.14 25.50 -13.31
N GLY A 77 -4.24 26.32 -14.36
CA GLY A 77 -4.20 25.82 -15.74
C GLY A 77 -2.84 25.31 -16.23
N MET A 78 -1.77 26.08 -15.98
CA MET A 78 -0.45 25.82 -16.59
C MET A 78 0.28 24.59 -16.01
N PRO A 79 0.39 24.41 -14.68
CA PRO A 79 0.96 23.19 -14.09
C PRO A 79 0.20 21.91 -14.48
N GLU A 80 -1.13 21.98 -14.55
CA GLU A 80 -1.98 20.87 -15.00
C GLU A 80 -1.74 20.54 -16.48
N MET A 81 -1.63 21.57 -17.34
CA MET A 81 -1.33 21.41 -18.76
C MET A 81 0.05 20.77 -18.97
N LEU A 82 1.08 21.19 -18.21
CA LEU A 82 2.39 20.53 -18.24
C LEU A 82 2.30 19.06 -17.83
N GLY A 83 1.48 18.73 -16.84
CA GLY A 83 1.16 17.34 -16.49
C GLY A 83 0.53 16.55 -17.64
N GLN A 84 -0.41 17.16 -18.39
CA GLN A 84 -1.01 16.53 -19.56
C GLN A 84 -0.01 16.35 -20.71
N VAL A 85 0.88 17.33 -20.94
CA VAL A 85 1.97 17.22 -21.91
C VAL A 85 2.91 16.08 -21.52
N ALA A 86 3.30 15.97 -20.25
CA ALA A 86 4.14 14.87 -19.77
C ALA A 86 3.47 13.50 -19.98
N LYS A 87 2.15 13.41 -19.72
CA LYS A 87 1.38 12.19 -20.01
C LYS A 87 1.34 11.86 -21.52
N ALA A 88 1.17 12.86 -22.37
CA ALA A 88 1.16 12.69 -23.82
C ALA A 88 2.54 12.26 -24.37
N LEU A 89 3.63 12.83 -23.83
CA LEU A 89 5.00 12.42 -24.15
C LEU A 89 5.27 10.98 -23.72
N GLY A 90 4.85 10.60 -22.52
CA GLY A 90 4.94 9.21 -22.04
C GLY A 90 4.20 8.23 -22.95
N LYS A 91 2.99 8.58 -23.41
CA LYS A 91 2.23 7.78 -24.39
C LYS A 91 2.91 7.71 -25.76
N TYR A 92 3.52 8.81 -26.21
CA TYR A 92 4.26 8.83 -27.48
C TYR A 92 5.48 7.89 -27.46
N ALA A 93 6.15 7.79 -26.31
CA ALA A 93 7.28 6.90 -26.09
C ALA A 93 6.90 5.49 -25.59
N ALA A 94 5.61 5.17 -25.49
CA ALA A 94 5.15 3.86 -25.05
C ALA A 94 5.24 2.81 -26.18
N PRO A 95 5.53 1.54 -25.85
CA PRO A 95 5.53 0.47 -26.85
C PRO A 95 4.11 0.20 -27.39
N PRO A 96 4.00 -0.24 -28.66
CA PRO A 96 2.72 -0.59 -29.26
C PRO A 96 2.13 -1.87 -28.66
N LYS A 97 0.85 -2.11 -28.93
CA LYS A 97 0.11 -3.31 -28.52
C LYS A 97 0.81 -4.59 -29.00
N GLU A 98 0.87 -5.61 -28.13
CA GLU A 98 1.61 -6.88 -28.34
C GLU A 98 1.20 -7.71 -29.59
N GLN A 99 0.14 -7.34 -30.31
CA GLN A 99 -0.37 -8.11 -31.45
C GLN A 99 0.42 -7.97 -32.76
N GLU A 100 1.38 -7.06 -32.85
CA GLU A 100 2.19 -6.90 -34.07
C GLU A 100 3.60 -7.45 -33.85
N GLY A 101 3.82 -8.71 -34.22
CA GLY A 101 5.11 -9.40 -34.26
C GLY A 101 6.11 -8.83 -35.29
N ARG A 102 6.27 -7.50 -35.34
CA ARG A 102 7.29 -6.82 -36.14
C ARG A 102 8.34 -6.23 -35.21
N ALA A 103 9.45 -6.96 -35.05
CA ALA A 103 10.67 -6.50 -34.38
C ALA A 103 11.20 -5.12 -34.85
N HIS A 104 10.76 -4.65 -36.02
CA HIS A 104 11.13 -3.36 -36.61
C HIS A 104 10.56 -2.14 -35.86
N GLY A 105 9.50 -2.29 -35.05
CA GLY A 105 8.89 -1.16 -34.33
C GLY A 105 9.62 -0.76 -33.04
N TYR A 106 10.38 -1.67 -32.43
CA TYR A 106 10.97 -1.45 -31.11
C TYR A 106 12.19 -0.51 -31.14
N SER A 107 12.96 -0.51 -32.22
CA SER A 107 14.04 0.46 -32.40
C SER A 107 13.51 1.89 -32.45
N GLU A 108 12.38 2.12 -33.11
CA GLU A 108 11.74 3.44 -33.16
C GLU A 108 11.20 3.85 -31.77
N VAL A 109 10.65 2.91 -30.99
CA VAL A 109 10.20 3.17 -29.62
C VAL A 109 11.36 3.55 -28.71
N ALA A 110 12.51 2.90 -28.83
CA ALA A 110 13.70 3.22 -28.05
C ALA A 110 14.25 4.62 -28.38
N GLU A 111 14.30 5.01 -29.66
CA GLU A 111 14.72 6.37 -30.06
C GLU A 111 13.73 7.44 -29.59
N LYS A 112 12.42 7.17 -29.66
CA LYS A 112 11.39 8.04 -29.07
C LYS A 112 11.58 8.17 -27.55
N GLY A 113 11.88 7.05 -26.88
CA GLY A 113 12.23 7.01 -25.47
C GLY A 113 13.40 7.93 -25.15
N ALA A 114 14.51 7.80 -25.85
CA ALA A 114 15.68 8.66 -25.65
C ALA A 114 15.36 10.15 -25.89
N ALA A 115 14.63 10.49 -26.95
CA ALA A 115 14.26 11.87 -27.27
C ALA A 115 13.35 12.50 -26.20
N VAL A 116 12.33 11.76 -25.75
CA VAL A 116 11.42 12.20 -24.68
C VAL A 116 12.16 12.33 -23.34
N GLY A 117 13.07 11.40 -23.05
CA GLY A 117 13.89 11.44 -21.83
C GLY A 117 14.75 12.71 -21.76
N VAL A 118 15.37 13.12 -22.87
CA VAL A 118 16.11 14.40 -22.93
C VAL A 118 15.21 15.61 -22.65
N LEU A 119 13.96 15.61 -23.12
CA LEU A 119 13.00 16.67 -22.79
C LEU A 119 12.66 16.68 -21.30
N PHE A 120 12.46 15.51 -20.68
CA PHE A 120 12.22 15.44 -19.24
C PHE A 120 13.42 15.89 -18.42
N LEU A 121 14.66 15.59 -18.84
CA LEU A 121 15.86 16.13 -18.21
C LEU A 121 15.89 17.66 -18.25
N LYS A 122 15.59 18.27 -19.41
CA LYS A 122 15.51 19.73 -19.54
C LYS A 122 14.44 20.34 -18.64
N LEU A 123 13.24 19.76 -18.64
CA LEU A 123 12.11 20.23 -17.83
C LEU A 123 12.41 20.11 -16.32
N MET A 124 12.95 18.97 -15.88
CA MET A 124 13.32 18.74 -14.48
C MET A 124 14.51 19.60 -14.06
N GLY A 125 15.45 19.89 -14.97
CA GLY A 125 16.55 20.82 -14.73
C GLY A 125 16.07 22.25 -14.48
N LYS A 126 15.01 22.70 -15.17
CA LYS A 126 14.36 23.99 -14.89
C LYS A 126 13.73 23.99 -13.48
N ILE A 127 13.11 22.88 -13.05
CA ILE A 127 12.56 22.74 -11.69
C ILE A 127 13.69 22.74 -10.65
N GLU A 128 14.80 22.06 -10.91
CA GLU A 128 15.97 22.02 -10.02
C GLU A 128 16.59 23.43 -9.88
N ALA A 129 16.73 24.16 -10.98
CA ALA A 129 17.20 25.55 -10.97
C ALA A 129 16.24 26.48 -10.21
N ALA A 130 14.92 26.35 -10.43
CA ALA A 130 13.90 27.12 -9.73
C ALA A 130 13.91 26.83 -8.22
N LYS A 131 14.08 25.57 -7.81
CA LYS A 131 14.20 25.16 -6.41
C LYS A 131 15.39 25.81 -5.69
N ASN A 132 16.49 26.04 -6.41
CA ASN A 132 17.70 26.68 -5.87
C ASN A 132 17.61 28.22 -5.89
N SER A 133 16.65 28.79 -6.61
CA SER A 133 16.31 30.20 -6.57
C SER A 133 15.32 30.48 -5.45
N LEU A 134 15.49 31.57 -4.68
CA LEU A 134 14.61 31.94 -3.56
C LEU A 134 13.22 32.45 -3.99
N LEU A 135 12.88 32.40 -5.29
CA LEU A 135 11.66 32.95 -5.86
C LEU A 135 10.59 31.84 -6.04
N CYS A 136 9.44 32.08 -5.41
CA CYS A 136 8.13 31.42 -5.49
C CYS A 136 8.02 29.86 -5.39
N PRO A 137 7.13 29.31 -4.53
CA PRO A 137 6.93 27.86 -4.40
C PRO A 137 6.12 27.20 -5.54
N THR A 138 5.90 27.88 -6.66
CA THR A 138 5.08 27.41 -7.81
C THR A 138 5.67 26.18 -8.50
N TRP A 139 7.00 26.00 -8.47
CA TRP A 139 7.67 24.78 -8.90
C TRP A 139 7.17 23.51 -8.17
N LYS A 140 6.74 23.63 -6.90
CA LYS A 140 6.16 22.50 -6.14
C LYS A 140 4.82 22.04 -6.72
N ILE A 141 4.04 22.97 -7.27
CA ILE A 141 2.76 22.68 -7.92
C ILE A 141 3.01 21.97 -9.25
N GLY A 142 3.91 22.52 -10.08
CA GLY A 142 4.37 21.87 -11.32
C GLY A 142 4.90 20.46 -11.09
N LEU A 143 5.78 20.29 -10.10
CA LEU A 143 6.36 18.98 -9.75
C LEU A 143 5.29 17.95 -9.34
N ARG A 144 4.20 18.35 -8.66
CA ARG A 144 3.11 17.42 -8.30
C ARG A 144 2.43 16.81 -9.53
N HIS A 145 2.26 17.58 -10.60
CA HIS A 145 1.63 17.10 -11.83
C HIS A 145 2.61 16.34 -12.74
N LEU A 146 3.90 16.64 -12.65
CA LEU A 146 4.94 16.04 -13.48
C LEU A 146 5.54 14.76 -12.91
N ALA A 147 5.65 14.63 -11.58
CA ALA A 147 6.36 13.53 -10.94
C ALA A 147 5.83 12.14 -11.32
N GLY A 148 4.51 11.95 -11.36
CA GLY A 148 3.89 10.67 -11.74
C GLY A 148 4.15 10.26 -13.19
N PRO A 149 3.80 11.10 -14.18
CA PRO A 149 4.08 10.80 -15.59
C PRO A 149 5.57 10.58 -15.90
N ILE A 150 6.46 11.39 -15.30
CA ILE A 150 7.92 11.26 -15.48
C ILE A 150 8.43 9.95 -14.87
N TYR A 151 7.96 9.59 -13.67
CA TYR A 151 8.28 8.31 -13.04
C TYR A 151 7.85 7.14 -13.93
N ILE A 152 6.61 7.13 -14.44
CA ILE A 152 6.10 6.06 -15.30
C ILE A 152 6.94 5.94 -16.57
N PHE A 153 7.29 7.06 -17.19
CA PHE A 153 8.18 7.08 -18.35
C PHE A 153 9.54 6.48 -18.02
N ALA A 154 10.16 6.92 -16.92
CA ALA A 154 11.49 6.45 -16.54
C ALA A 154 11.48 4.93 -16.35
N VAL A 155 10.56 4.40 -15.53
CA VAL A 155 10.42 2.96 -15.29
C VAL A 155 10.17 2.16 -16.57
N THR A 156 9.40 2.73 -17.52
CA THR A 156 9.13 2.09 -18.82
C THR A 156 10.41 1.84 -19.64
N HIS A 157 11.40 2.71 -19.50
CA HIS A 157 12.63 2.70 -20.31
C HIS A 157 13.91 2.38 -19.52
N SER A 158 13.89 2.30 -18.18
CA SER A 158 15.07 2.06 -17.35
C SER A 158 15.58 0.61 -17.35
N LEU A 159 14.72 -0.37 -17.62
CA LEU A 159 15.08 -1.79 -17.58
C LEU A 159 15.27 -2.37 -18.97
N GLU A 160 16.04 -3.46 -19.06
CA GLU A 160 16.15 -4.23 -20.29
C GLU A 160 14.81 -4.85 -20.67
N GLN A 161 14.26 -4.34 -21.78
CA GLN A 161 12.99 -4.77 -22.36
C GLN A 161 13.11 -4.79 -23.89
N PRO A 162 12.24 -5.55 -24.59
CA PRO A 162 12.28 -5.64 -26.06
C PRO A 162 12.21 -4.28 -26.78
N TRP A 163 11.60 -3.26 -26.16
CA TRP A 163 11.42 -1.90 -26.70
C TRP A 163 12.48 -0.88 -26.25
N THR A 164 13.56 -1.31 -25.60
CA THR A 164 14.59 -0.41 -25.06
C THR A 164 15.92 -0.57 -25.77
N SER A 165 16.73 0.49 -25.79
CA SER A 165 18.13 0.49 -26.23
C SER A 165 19.05 0.94 -25.09
N PRO A 166 20.37 0.67 -25.15
CA PRO A 166 21.31 1.18 -24.14
C PRO A 166 21.15 2.69 -23.90
N ARG A 167 21.06 3.46 -24.99
CA ARG A 167 20.84 4.91 -24.94
C ARG A 167 19.52 5.29 -24.25
N SER A 168 18.42 4.61 -24.55
CA SER A 168 17.13 4.94 -23.91
C SER A 168 17.15 4.61 -22.42
N ARG A 169 17.84 3.52 -22.04
CA ARG A 169 18.01 3.10 -20.64
C ARG A 169 18.86 4.09 -19.85
N ASP A 170 19.98 4.54 -20.42
CA ASP A 170 20.87 5.51 -19.77
C ASP A 170 20.13 6.82 -19.49
N VAL A 171 19.46 7.37 -20.52
CA VAL A 171 18.67 8.61 -20.37
C VAL A 171 17.52 8.42 -19.36
N ALA A 172 16.80 7.29 -19.39
CA ALA A 172 15.73 7.02 -18.43
C ALA A 172 16.26 6.89 -16.99
N GLY A 173 17.43 6.28 -16.80
CA GLY A 173 18.14 6.22 -15.52
C GLY A 173 18.52 7.59 -14.99
N GLU A 174 19.02 8.48 -15.86
CA GLU A 174 19.29 9.88 -15.51
C GLU A 174 18.01 10.63 -15.12
N VAL A 175 16.92 10.45 -15.87
CA VAL A 175 15.62 11.05 -15.58
C VAL A 175 15.12 10.60 -14.20
N LEU A 176 15.20 9.30 -13.89
CA LEU A 176 14.80 8.79 -12.58
C LEU A 176 15.67 9.38 -11.46
N SER A 177 16.99 9.43 -11.67
CA SER A 177 17.94 9.98 -10.69
C SER A 177 17.69 11.46 -10.41
N LEU A 178 17.43 12.25 -11.46
CA LEU A 178 17.10 13.66 -11.33
C LEU A 178 15.74 13.86 -10.65
N LEU A 179 14.74 13.04 -10.97
CA LEU A 179 13.43 13.06 -10.30
C LEU A 179 13.59 12.86 -8.79
N LEU A 180 14.29 11.81 -8.37
CA LEU A 180 14.53 11.50 -6.95
C LEU A 180 15.24 12.66 -6.24
N ARG A 181 16.26 13.25 -6.87
CA ARG A 181 16.99 14.40 -6.32
C ARG A 181 16.13 15.65 -6.16
N VAL A 182 15.32 15.98 -7.17
CA VAL A 182 14.40 17.13 -7.12
C VAL A 182 13.34 16.93 -6.04
N THR A 183 12.82 15.71 -5.88
CA THR A 183 11.86 15.35 -4.82
C THR A 183 12.50 15.14 -3.44
N GLN A 184 13.83 15.20 -3.32
CA GLN A 184 14.58 14.92 -2.08
C GLN A 184 14.39 13.49 -1.56
N CYS A 185 14.23 12.53 -2.46
CA CYS A 185 14.14 11.11 -2.11
C CYS A 185 15.49 10.43 -2.35
N VAL A 186 15.96 9.65 -1.39
CA VAL A 186 17.21 8.86 -1.46
C VAL A 186 17.01 7.61 -2.31
N SER A 187 15.77 7.12 -2.42
CA SER A 187 15.44 5.91 -3.17
C SER A 187 14.07 5.98 -3.84
N VAL A 188 13.84 5.06 -4.78
CA VAL A 188 12.53 4.81 -5.39
C VAL A 188 11.48 4.46 -4.34
N ALA A 189 11.84 3.62 -3.36
CA ALA A 189 10.96 3.26 -2.26
C ALA A 189 10.51 4.51 -1.47
N GLY A 190 11.47 5.36 -1.08
CA GLY A 190 11.19 6.64 -0.42
C GLY A 190 10.31 7.58 -1.25
N PHE A 191 10.49 7.62 -2.58
CA PHE A 191 9.59 8.37 -3.47
C PHE A 191 8.14 7.84 -3.47
N LEU A 192 7.97 6.52 -3.40
CA LEU A 192 6.67 5.88 -3.47
C LEU A 192 5.91 5.93 -2.14
N HIS A 193 6.56 5.64 -1.01
CA HIS A 193 5.89 5.56 0.28
C HIS A 193 6.21 6.69 1.26
N GLY A 194 7.14 7.59 0.93
CA GLY A 194 7.64 8.64 1.83
C GLY A 194 8.83 8.15 2.66
N GLU A 195 9.75 9.03 3.07
CA GLU A 195 10.91 8.61 3.89
C GLU A 195 10.54 8.45 5.38
N ASN A 196 9.46 9.10 5.81
CA ASN A 196 8.93 9.08 7.17
C ASN A 196 7.46 8.61 7.17
N GLU A 197 6.97 8.04 8.28
CA GLU A 197 5.58 7.53 8.39
C GLU A 197 4.51 8.62 8.15
N ASP A 198 4.83 9.89 8.41
CA ASP A 198 3.92 11.03 8.24
C ASP A 198 3.91 11.61 6.81
N GLU A 199 4.87 11.21 5.95
CA GLU A 199 4.99 11.73 4.59
C GLU A 199 4.12 10.93 3.61
N LYS A 200 3.19 11.61 2.94
CA LYS A 200 2.40 10.99 1.86
C LYS A 200 3.26 10.80 0.61
N GLY A 201 3.74 9.57 0.41
CA GLY A 201 4.43 9.16 -0.81
C GLY A 201 3.57 9.23 -2.09
N ARG A 202 4.21 9.01 -3.25
CA ARG A 202 3.58 9.14 -4.57
C ARG A 202 2.92 7.87 -5.11
N PHE A 203 2.94 6.75 -4.37
CA PHE A 203 2.41 5.47 -4.82
C PHE A 203 0.96 5.55 -5.30
N THR A 204 0.06 6.17 -4.51
CA THR A 204 -1.36 6.33 -4.89
C THR A 204 -1.52 7.09 -6.20
N LEU A 205 -0.71 8.14 -6.41
CA LEU A 205 -0.75 8.96 -7.62
C LEU A 205 -0.32 8.15 -8.85
N VAL A 206 0.75 7.35 -8.73
CA VAL A 206 1.20 6.45 -9.80
C VAL A 206 0.13 5.40 -10.10
N MET A 207 -0.47 4.78 -9.08
CA MET A 207 -1.52 3.78 -9.27
C MET A 207 -2.77 4.35 -9.97
N GLU A 208 -3.20 5.58 -9.63
CA GLU A 208 -4.32 6.24 -10.33
C GLU A 208 -4.01 6.53 -11.82
N LEU A 209 -2.75 6.83 -12.14
CA LEU A 209 -2.33 7.03 -13.53
C LEU A 209 -2.32 5.71 -14.33
N LEU A 210 -2.00 4.59 -13.69
CA LEU A 210 -1.97 3.26 -14.33
C LEU A 210 -3.35 2.59 -14.39
N LYS A 211 -4.26 2.92 -13.45
CA LYS A 211 -5.62 2.35 -13.34
C LYS A 211 -6.42 2.25 -14.65
N PRO A 212 -6.50 3.28 -15.52
CA PRO A 212 -7.26 3.16 -16.78
C PRO A 212 -6.67 2.11 -17.73
N ASP A 213 -5.38 1.83 -17.61
CA ASP A 213 -4.65 0.86 -18.42
C ASP A 213 -4.48 -0.50 -17.71
N LEU A 214 -5.06 -0.70 -16.52
CA LEU A 214 -4.96 -1.95 -15.73
C LEU A 214 -6.35 -2.58 -15.49
N ASN A 215 -7.16 -2.64 -16.54
CA ASN A 215 -8.44 -3.34 -16.51
C ASN A 215 -8.46 -4.46 -17.56
N LYS A 216 -9.47 -5.33 -17.49
CA LYS A 216 -9.60 -6.53 -18.35
C LYS A 216 -9.54 -6.23 -19.85
N GLU A 217 -9.97 -5.04 -20.27
CA GLU A 217 -10.08 -4.64 -21.68
C GLU A 217 -8.81 -3.93 -22.18
N SER A 218 -8.12 -3.18 -21.31
CA SER A 218 -7.06 -2.25 -21.72
C SER A 218 -5.63 -2.71 -21.40
N TRP A 219 -5.43 -3.65 -20.48
CA TRP A 219 -4.08 -3.93 -19.94
C TRP A 219 -3.08 -4.52 -20.92
N LYS A 220 -3.55 -5.09 -22.02
CA LYS A 220 -2.70 -5.59 -23.11
C LYS A 220 -2.40 -4.55 -24.19
N ASN A 221 -3.00 -3.36 -24.12
CA ASN A 221 -2.81 -2.32 -25.13
C ASN A 221 -1.41 -1.71 -25.07
N ASN A 222 -0.76 -1.74 -23.90
CA ASN A 222 0.60 -1.29 -23.70
C ASN A 222 1.37 -2.33 -22.87
N PRO A 223 2.32 -3.07 -23.47
CA PRO A 223 3.07 -4.09 -22.75
C PRO A 223 3.88 -3.51 -21.58
N ALA A 224 4.24 -2.22 -21.60
CA ALA A 224 4.98 -1.62 -20.49
C ALA A 224 4.15 -1.52 -19.20
N THR A 225 2.81 -1.38 -19.28
CA THR A 225 1.97 -1.11 -18.11
C THR A 225 2.09 -2.19 -17.04
N LYS A 226 2.08 -3.48 -17.43
CA LYS A 226 2.25 -4.60 -16.49
C LYS A 226 3.64 -4.60 -15.82
N HIS A 227 4.69 -4.23 -16.54
CA HIS A 227 6.05 -4.14 -16.01
C HIS A 227 6.21 -2.96 -15.07
N VAL A 228 5.68 -1.78 -15.43
CA VAL A 228 5.69 -0.60 -14.56
C VAL A 228 4.92 -0.88 -13.27
N PHE A 229 3.73 -1.50 -13.36
CA PHE A 229 2.96 -1.92 -12.21
C PHE A 229 3.75 -2.88 -11.32
N SER A 230 4.26 -3.97 -11.90
CA SER A 230 5.00 -5.00 -11.17
C SER A 230 6.23 -4.42 -10.49
N TRP A 231 7.05 -3.65 -11.20
CA TRP A 231 8.24 -3.02 -10.64
C TRP A 231 7.90 -2.05 -9.51
N THR A 232 6.89 -1.19 -9.70
CA THR A 232 6.46 -0.22 -8.69
C THR A 232 5.96 -0.91 -7.42
N LEU A 233 5.24 -2.04 -7.57
CA LEU A 233 4.76 -2.84 -6.45
C LEU A 233 5.92 -3.41 -5.61
N GLN A 234 6.99 -3.91 -6.24
CA GLN A 234 8.14 -4.50 -5.54
C GLN A 234 8.87 -3.50 -4.63
N HIS A 235 8.79 -2.20 -4.93
CA HIS A 235 9.42 -1.14 -4.14
C HIS A 235 8.60 -0.66 -2.93
N VAL A 236 7.37 -1.15 -2.75
CA VAL A 236 6.55 -0.85 -1.58
C VAL A 236 6.38 -2.10 -0.73
N THR A 237 6.92 -2.04 0.49
CA THR A 237 6.92 -3.14 1.46
C THR A 237 6.15 -2.76 2.72
N ARG A 238 6.27 -3.55 3.79
CA ARG A 238 5.64 -3.26 5.10
C ARG A 238 6.21 -1.97 5.71
N PRO A 239 5.38 -1.14 6.39
CA PRO A 239 3.93 -1.27 6.59
C PRO A 239 3.05 -0.65 5.48
N TRP A 240 3.64 0.10 4.55
CA TRP A 240 2.93 0.96 3.58
C TRP A 240 2.09 0.21 2.54
N LEU A 241 2.37 -1.07 2.29
CA LEU A 241 1.64 -1.83 1.27
C LEU A 241 0.18 -2.12 1.64
N ASN A 242 -0.11 -2.25 2.95
CA ASN A 242 -1.43 -2.70 3.44
C ASN A 242 -2.58 -1.76 3.04
N GLN A 243 -2.37 -0.44 3.12
CA GLN A 243 -3.36 0.57 2.76
C GLN A 243 -3.69 0.63 1.25
N HIS A 244 -2.96 -0.09 0.40
CA HIS A 244 -3.13 -0.07 -1.04
C HIS A 244 -3.66 -1.38 -1.62
N LEU A 245 -4.03 -2.34 -0.78
CA LEU A 245 -4.47 -3.68 -1.17
C LEU A 245 -5.56 -3.71 -2.24
N GLU A 246 -6.63 -2.92 -2.05
CA GLU A 246 -7.76 -2.86 -2.97
C GLU A 246 -7.35 -2.39 -4.38
N ARG A 247 -6.23 -1.66 -4.48
CA ARG A 247 -5.71 -1.10 -5.73
C ARG A 247 -4.72 -2.04 -6.42
N ILE A 248 -3.97 -2.84 -5.66
CA ILE A 248 -2.89 -3.70 -6.19
C ILE A 248 -3.31 -5.15 -6.39
N LEU A 249 -4.28 -5.66 -5.62
CA LEU A 249 -4.70 -7.05 -5.71
C LEU A 249 -5.43 -7.35 -7.04
N PRO A 250 -6.39 -6.54 -7.51
CA PRO A 250 -7.07 -6.83 -8.77
C PRO A 250 -6.14 -6.87 -9.99
N PRO A 251 -5.22 -5.90 -10.21
CA PRO A 251 -4.27 -5.97 -11.32
C PRO A 251 -3.29 -7.15 -11.20
N SER A 252 -2.85 -7.51 -9.99
CA SER A 252 -1.96 -8.66 -9.78
C SER A 252 -2.63 -9.99 -10.16
N LEU A 253 -3.90 -10.16 -9.78
CA LEU A 253 -4.71 -11.32 -10.17
C LEU A 253 -4.96 -11.34 -11.67
N LEU A 254 -5.32 -10.20 -12.26
CA LEU A 254 -5.55 -10.05 -13.70
C LEU A 254 -4.34 -10.49 -14.54
N ILE A 255 -3.13 -10.10 -14.13
CA ILE A 255 -1.89 -10.48 -14.81
C ILE A 255 -1.59 -11.97 -14.61
N SER A 256 -1.85 -12.52 -13.41
CA SER A 256 -1.59 -13.93 -13.09
C SER A 256 -2.51 -14.93 -13.80
N ASP A 257 -3.73 -14.50 -14.14
CA ASP A 257 -4.74 -15.31 -14.84
C ASP A 257 -4.52 -15.35 -16.37
N ASP A 258 -3.53 -14.61 -16.87
CA ASP A 258 -3.27 -14.55 -18.31
C ASP A 258 -2.78 -15.89 -18.87
N TYR A 259 -3.07 -16.17 -20.14
CA TYR A 259 -2.64 -17.43 -20.77
C TYR A 259 -1.14 -17.48 -21.07
N GLN A 260 -0.47 -16.33 -21.27
CA GLN A 260 0.96 -16.28 -21.59
C GLN A 260 1.81 -16.49 -20.34
N THR A 261 2.81 -17.38 -20.44
CA THR A 261 3.67 -17.77 -19.31
C THR A 261 4.41 -16.59 -18.68
N GLU A 262 4.91 -15.65 -19.47
CA GLU A 262 5.65 -14.46 -18.99
C GLU A 262 4.78 -13.59 -18.07
N ASN A 263 3.51 -13.41 -18.46
CA ASN A 263 2.53 -12.67 -17.66
C ASN A 263 2.17 -13.42 -16.38
N LYS A 264 1.97 -14.75 -16.46
CA LYS A 264 1.73 -15.57 -15.27
C LYS A 264 2.85 -15.42 -14.24
N ILE A 265 4.10 -15.53 -14.67
CA ILE A 265 5.27 -15.39 -13.80
C ILE A 265 5.28 -14.00 -13.14
N LEU A 266 5.07 -12.95 -13.94
CA LEU A 266 5.03 -11.58 -13.43
C LEU A 266 3.90 -11.38 -12.39
N GLY A 267 2.71 -11.88 -12.67
CA GLY A 267 1.55 -11.82 -11.78
C GLY A 267 1.78 -12.62 -10.50
N VAL A 268 2.34 -13.83 -10.59
CA VAL A 268 2.71 -14.65 -9.43
C VAL A 268 3.77 -13.96 -8.57
N HIS A 269 4.77 -13.29 -9.16
CA HIS A 269 5.74 -12.49 -8.41
C HIS A 269 5.08 -11.31 -7.69
N CYS A 270 4.12 -10.63 -8.31
CA CYS A 270 3.32 -9.60 -7.67
C CYS A 270 2.52 -10.15 -6.48
N LEU A 271 1.82 -11.28 -6.67
CA LEU A 271 1.05 -11.93 -5.62
C LEU A 271 1.95 -12.43 -4.48
N HIS A 272 3.10 -13.00 -4.80
CA HIS A 272 4.08 -13.45 -3.81
C HIS A 272 4.59 -12.27 -2.97
N HIS A 273 4.92 -11.14 -3.61
CA HIS A 273 5.34 -9.93 -2.90
C HIS A 273 4.25 -9.38 -1.98
N ILE A 274 3.01 -9.27 -2.48
CA ILE A 274 1.83 -8.91 -1.67
C ILE A 274 1.72 -9.87 -0.49
N VAL A 275 1.92 -11.17 -0.76
CA VAL A 275 1.76 -12.20 0.25
C VAL A 275 2.79 -12.04 1.38
N LEU A 276 4.04 -11.80 1.01
CA LEU A 276 5.11 -11.57 1.98
C LEU A 276 4.94 -10.24 2.72
N ASN A 277 4.37 -9.20 2.11
CA ASN A 277 4.40 -7.84 2.62
C ASN A 277 3.09 -7.29 3.22
N VAL A 278 1.99 -8.04 3.24
CA VAL A 278 0.71 -7.51 3.75
C VAL A 278 0.25 -8.06 5.10
N ALA A 279 0.84 -9.16 5.60
CA ALA A 279 0.16 -9.97 6.62
C ALA A 279 -1.24 -10.40 6.15
N VAL A 280 -1.24 -10.97 4.94
CA VAL A 280 -2.17 -11.88 4.20
C VAL A 280 -3.23 -12.65 4.95
N LEU A 281 -3.12 -12.78 6.25
CA LEU A 281 -3.91 -13.69 7.04
C LEU A 281 -5.39 -13.34 6.97
N LEU A 282 -5.75 -12.05 7.09
CA LEU A 282 -7.15 -11.62 7.03
C LEU A 282 -7.73 -11.70 5.61
N CYS A 283 -6.98 -11.30 4.57
CA CYS A 283 -7.49 -11.37 3.18
C CYS A 283 -7.62 -12.81 2.65
N LEU A 284 -6.72 -13.74 3.04
CA LEU A 284 -6.92 -15.17 2.79
C LEU A 284 -8.17 -15.68 3.50
N LEU A 285 -8.46 -15.16 4.70
CA LEU A 285 -9.70 -15.49 5.41
C LEU A 285 -10.95 -14.98 4.65
N ASP A 286 -10.86 -13.95 3.82
CA ASP A 286 -12.00 -13.57 2.97
C ASP A 286 -12.08 -14.38 1.67
N LEU A 287 -10.96 -14.96 1.22
CA LEU A 287 -10.87 -15.74 -0.02
C LEU A 287 -11.17 -17.23 0.15
N PHE A 288 -10.91 -17.86 1.31
CA PHE A 288 -11.20 -19.30 1.39
C PHE A 288 -12.67 -19.70 1.18
N PRO A 289 -13.74 -18.90 1.43
CA PRO A 289 -15.08 -19.37 1.12
C PRO A 289 -15.28 -19.59 -0.38
N VAL A 290 -14.57 -18.81 -1.21
CA VAL A 290 -14.59 -18.95 -2.68
C VAL A 290 -13.80 -20.20 -3.10
N LEU A 291 -12.62 -20.41 -2.51
CA LEU A 291 -11.75 -21.55 -2.81
C LEU A 291 -12.31 -22.88 -2.29
N GLU A 292 -13.06 -22.85 -1.19
CA GLU A 292 -13.58 -24.04 -0.49
C GLU A 292 -15.02 -24.41 -0.90
N LYS A 293 -15.63 -23.68 -1.84
CA LYS A 293 -16.96 -24.02 -2.44
C LYS A 293 -17.04 -25.45 -2.98
N GLY A 294 -15.92 -26.10 -3.29
CA GLY A 294 -15.86 -27.51 -3.70
C GLY A 294 -15.86 -28.54 -2.55
N LEU A 295 -15.70 -28.11 -1.28
CA LEU A 295 -15.50 -28.98 -0.12
C LEU A 295 -16.76 -29.18 0.74
N HIS A 296 -17.96 -29.11 0.14
CA HIS A 296 -19.20 -29.32 0.87
C HIS A 296 -19.28 -30.75 1.44
N TRP A 297 -19.29 -30.86 2.77
CA TRP A 297 -19.40 -32.12 3.48
C TRP A 297 -20.81 -32.72 3.31
N LYS A 298 -20.89 -33.89 2.67
CA LYS A 298 -22.17 -34.58 2.34
C LYS A 298 -22.62 -35.63 3.37
N GLY A 299 -22.03 -35.64 4.57
CA GLY A 299 -22.34 -36.65 5.60
C GLY A 299 -21.60 -37.98 5.41
N GLY A 300 -21.23 -38.65 6.51
CA GLY A 300 -20.72 -40.04 6.52
C GLY A 300 -19.20 -40.24 6.74
N ALA A 301 -18.36 -39.23 6.47
CA ALA A 301 -16.90 -39.29 6.66
C ALA A 301 -16.35 -38.11 7.50
N ALA A 302 -15.10 -38.19 7.95
CA ALA A 302 -14.43 -37.06 8.60
C ALA A 302 -14.43 -35.83 7.69
N ARG A 303 -14.72 -34.64 8.23
CA ARG A 303 -14.69 -33.40 7.45
C ARG A 303 -13.28 -33.23 6.83
N PRO A 304 -13.15 -32.87 5.55
CA PRO A 304 -11.84 -32.65 4.94
C PRO A 304 -11.09 -31.50 5.64
N THR A 305 -9.76 -31.51 5.54
CA THR A 305 -8.93 -30.35 5.92
C THR A 305 -9.15 -29.25 4.91
N THR A 306 -9.40 -28.04 5.41
CA THR A 306 -9.61 -26.86 4.56
C THR A 306 -8.30 -26.12 4.32
N HIS A 307 -8.24 -25.18 3.38
CA HIS A 307 -7.04 -24.36 3.19
C HIS A 307 -6.77 -23.50 4.42
N CYS A 308 -7.83 -23.10 5.12
CA CYS A 308 -7.75 -22.46 6.44
C CYS A 308 -7.02 -23.34 7.47
N ASP A 309 -7.27 -24.65 7.50
CA ASP A 309 -6.58 -25.58 8.41
C ASP A 309 -5.07 -25.64 8.14
N GLU A 310 -4.67 -25.67 6.87
CA GLU A 310 -3.26 -25.76 6.47
C GLU A 310 -2.51 -24.49 6.82
N VAL A 311 -3.12 -23.34 6.54
CA VAL A 311 -2.56 -22.03 6.86
C VAL A 311 -2.46 -21.83 8.38
N LEU A 312 -3.49 -22.18 9.15
CA LEU A 312 -3.41 -22.14 10.61
C LEU A 312 -2.31 -23.06 11.14
N ARG A 313 -2.19 -24.28 10.62
CA ARG A 313 -1.12 -25.21 11.01
C ARG A 313 0.26 -24.61 10.77
N LEU A 314 0.48 -23.98 9.62
CA LEU A 314 1.75 -23.34 9.29
C LEU A 314 2.05 -22.17 10.23
N ILE A 315 1.09 -21.29 10.46
CA ILE A 315 1.24 -20.15 11.38
C ILE A 315 1.64 -20.64 12.77
N LEU A 316 0.93 -21.63 13.32
CA LEU A 316 1.23 -22.17 14.64
C LEU A 316 2.64 -22.78 14.72
N THR A 317 3.16 -23.32 13.61
CA THR A 317 4.57 -23.77 13.51
C THR A 317 5.57 -22.65 13.63
N HIS A 318 5.26 -21.50 13.06
CA HIS A 318 6.14 -20.34 13.20
C HIS A 318 5.93 -19.62 14.53
N MET A 319 4.73 -19.64 15.10
CA MET A 319 4.46 -19.03 16.40
C MET A 319 5.16 -19.75 17.56
N GLU A 320 5.19 -21.08 17.59
CA GLU A 320 5.78 -21.85 18.72
C GLU A 320 7.23 -21.42 19.07
N PRO A 321 8.17 -21.28 18.11
CA PRO A 321 9.55 -20.86 18.38
C PRO A 321 9.80 -19.35 18.24
N GLU A 322 8.80 -18.51 17.95
CA GLU A 322 9.04 -17.08 17.67
C GLU A 322 9.31 -16.28 18.95
N HIS A 323 10.41 -15.55 18.94
CA HIS A 323 10.90 -14.76 20.07
C HIS A 323 10.95 -13.26 19.76
N ARG A 324 10.89 -12.85 18.49
CA ARG A 324 10.86 -11.44 18.10
C ARG A 324 9.50 -10.85 18.39
N LEU A 325 9.45 -9.86 19.30
CA LEU A 325 8.21 -9.28 19.82
C LEU A 325 7.29 -8.74 18.72
N LEU A 326 7.82 -8.04 17.72
CA LEU A 326 7.04 -7.51 16.59
C LEU A 326 6.31 -8.61 15.79
N LEU A 327 6.95 -9.76 15.59
CA LEU A 327 6.33 -10.88 14.89
C LEU A 327 5.33 -11.61 15.79
N ARG A 328 5.60 -11.72 17.10
CA ARG A 328 4.62 -12.23 18.06
C ARG A 328 3.33 -11.42 18.04
N ARG A 329 3.42 -10.08 18.08
CA ARG A 329 2.26 -9.17 17.92
C ARG A 329 1.53 -9.43 16.60
N THR A 330 2.28 -9.48 15.50
CA THR A 330 1.70 -9.72 14.16
C THR A 330 0.95 -11.05 14.11
N TYR A 331 1.51 -12.13 14.62
CA TYR A 331 0.84 -13.42 14.63
C TYR A 331 -0.38 -13.43 15.57
N ALA A 332 -0.22 -12.91 16.79
CA ALA A 332 -1.29 -12.83 17.78
C ALA A 332 -2.51 -12.07 17.25
N ARG A 333 -2.29 -10.92 16.57
CA ARG A 333 -3.35 -10.09 16.01
C ARG A 333 -4.26 -10.83 15.03
N ASN A 334 -3.73 -11.81 14.31
CA ASN A 334 -4.45 -12.55 13.29
C ASN A 334 -5.11 -13.83 13.81
N LEU A 335 -4.65 -14.36 14.96
CA LEU A 335 -5.09 -15.65 15.47
C LEU A 335 -6.59 -15.73 15.82
N PRO A 336 -7.23 -14.69 16.42
CA PRO A 336 -8.67 -14.69 16.67
C PRO A 336 -9.51 -14.95 15.41
N ALA A 337 -9.10 -14.39 14.27
CA ALA A 337 -9.83 -14.51 13.01
C ALA A 337 -9.84 -15.95 12.47
N PHE A 338 -8.73 -16.70 12.63
CA PHE A 338 -8.69 -18.13 12.28
C PHE A 338 -9.59 -18.96 13.17
N VAL A 339 -9.56 -18.73 14.48
CA VAL A 339 -10.38 -19.48 15.45
C VAL A 339 -11.87 -19.21 15.20
N LYS A 340 -12.25 -17.94 15.02
CA LYS A 340 -13.64 -17.56 14.70
C LYS A 340 -14.12 -18.22 13.41
N ARG A 341 -13.25 -18.30 12.40
CA ARG A 341 -13.59 -18.89 11.11
C ARG A 341 -13.72 -20.42 11.16
N LEU A 342 -12.75 -21.12 11.74
CA LEU A 342 -12.78 -22.58 11.82
C LEU A 342 -13.87 -23.06 12.79
N GLY A 343 -14.20 -22.24 13.79
CA GLY A 343 -15.15 -22.60 14.84
C GLY A 343 -14.73 -23.90 15.51
N ILE A 344 -15.66 -24.86 15.60
CA ILE A 344 -15.38 -26.18 16.19
C ILE A 344 -14.24 -26.95 15.51
N LEU A 345 -13.90 -26.67 14.24
CA LEU A 345 -12.78 -27.35 13.56
C LEU A 345 -11.42 -27.00 14.15
N THR A 346 -11.33 -25.91 14.92
CA THR A 346 -10.14 -25.49 15.65
C THR A 346 -9.62 -26.58 16.60
N VAL A 347 -10.48 -27.53 17.02
CA VAL A 347 -10.09 -28.70 17.84
C VAL A 347 -8.92 -29.51 17.23
N ARG A 348 -8.76 -29.49 15.91
CA ARG A 348 -7.63 -30.15 15.19
C ARG A 348 -6.27 -29.60 15.61
N HIS A 349 -6.23 -28.34 16.00
CA HIS A 349 -5.00 -27.60 16.31
C HIS A 349 -4.83 -27.36 17.81
N LEU A 350 -5.75 -27.85 18.65
CA LEU A 350 -5.89 -27.51 20.07
C LEU A 350 -4.61 -27.73 20.89
N LYS A 351 -3.87 -28.81 20.61
CA LYS A 351 -2.61 -29.12 21.31
C LYS A 351 -1.53 -28.06 21.07
N ARG A 352 -1.46 -27.52 19.86
CA ARG A 352 -0.46 -26.51 19.48
C ARG A 352 -0.92 -25.11 19.90
N LEU A 353 -2.21 -24.84 19.75
CA LEU A 353 -2.84 -23.62 20.25
C LEU A 353 -2.62 -23.45 21.75
N GLU A 354 -2.79 -24.50 22.55
CA GLU A 354 -2.48 -24.43 23.99
C GLU A 354 -1.04 -24.00 24.24
N ARG A 355 -0.06 -24.61 23.54
CA ARG A 355 1.36 -24.25 23.70
C ARG A 355 1.65 -22.81 23.33
N VAL A 356 1.10 -22.36 22.20
CA VAL A 356 1.25 -20.97 21.73
C VAL A 356 0.59 -20.00 22.71
N ILE A 357 -0.62 -20.28 23.18
CA ILE A 357 -1.34 -19.45 24.14
C ILE A 357 -0.53 -19.32 25.43
N VAL A 358 -0.08 -20.43 26.01
CA VAL A 358 0.72 -20.41 27.25
C VAL A 358 2.01 -19.60 27.04
N SER A 359 2.77 -19.90 25.97
CA SER A 359 4.02 -19.20 25.67
C SER A 359 3.81 -17.69 25.44
N TYR A 360 2.71 -17.30 24.79
CA TYR A 360 2.44 -15.89 24.48
C TYR A 360 1.95 -15.09 25.67
N LEU A 361 1.17 -15.69 26.57
CA LEU A 361 0.77 -15.01 27.81
C LEU A 361 1.96 -14.80 28.76
N GLU A 362 2.97 -15.66 28.72
CA GLU A 362 4.13 -15.55 29.62
C GLU A 362 5.09 -14.40 29.26
N VAL A 363 5.24 -14.05 27.98
CA VAL A 363 6.26 -13.08 27.53
C VAL A 363 5.66 -11.68 27.43
N TYR A 364 6.27 -10.70 28.10
CA TYR A 364 5.91 -9.29 28.01
C TYR A 364 6.32 -8.75 26.65
N ASP A 365 5.38 -8.15 25.92
CA ASP A 365 5.64 -7.73 24.54
C ASP A 365 5.76 -6.22 24.35
N GLY A 366 5.66 -5.40 25.42
CA GLY A 366 5.85 -3.95 25.41
C GLY A 366 4.68 -3.22 26.07
N PRO A 367 4.69 -1.88 26.14
CA PRO A 367 3.72 -1.11 26.94
C PRO A 367 2.27 -1.29 26.47
N GLU A 368 2.05 -1.58 25.20
CA GLU A 368 0.71 -1.80 24.63
C GLU A 368 0.16 -3.22 24.91
N GLU A 369 1.00 -4.18 25.29
CA GLU A 369 0.64 -5.60 25.55
C GLU A 369 -0.27 -6.22 24.47
N GLU A 370 -0.10 -5.79 23.21
CA GLU A 370 -0.98 -6.13 22.09
C GLU A 370 -1.05 -7.65 21.88
N ALA A 371 0.10 -8.33 21.98
CA ALA A 371 0.14 -9.77 21.78
C ALA A 371 -0.64 -10.52 22.87
N ARG A 372 -0.44 -10.17 24.14
CA ARG A 372 -1.13 -10.83 25.26
C ARG A 372 -2.65 -10.62 25.21
N LEU A 373 -3.10 -9.39 24.93
CA LEU A 373 -4.53 -9.09 24.76
C LEU A 373 -5.16 -9.92 23.64
N LYS A 374 -4.51 -10.00 22.47
CA LYS A 374 -5.02 -10.79 21.34
C LYS A 374 -5.01 -12.30 21.60
N ILE A 375 -4.13 -12.77 22.46
CA ILE A 375 -4.07 -14.19 22.86
C ILE A 375 -5.17 -14.52 23.89
N LEU A 376 -5.50 -13.59 24.79
CA LEU A 376 -6.68 -13.72 25.65
C LEU A 376 -7.98 -13.76 24.82
N GLU A 377 -8.12 -12.86 23.83
CA GLU A 377 -9.24 -12.88 22.88
C GLU A 377 -9.33 -14.24 22.14
N THR A 378 -8.19 -14.74 21.65
CA THR A 378 -8.11 -16.05 21.01
C THR A 378 -8.57 -17.17 21.95
N LEU A 379 -8.14 -17.13 23.21
CA LEU A 379 -8.50 -18.12 24.22
C LEU A 379 -10.00 -18.09 24.54
N LYS A 380 -10.61 -16.91 24.66
CA LYS A 380 -12.08 -16.76 24.82
C LYS A 380 -12.82 -17.45 23.67
N LEU A 381 -12.44 -17.14 22.42
CA LEU A 381 -13.05 -17.75 21.23
C LEU A 381 -12.85 -19.28 21.20
N LEU A 382 -11.66 -19.76 21.57
CA LEU A 382 -11.36 -21.18 21.66
C LEU A 382 -12.28 -21.88 22.66
N MET A 383 -12.46 -21.29 23.84
CA MET A 383 -13.36 -21.84 24.86
C MET A 383 -14.80 -21.87 24.37
N GLN A 384 -15.28 -20.82 23.72
CA GLN A 384 -16.64 -20.76 23.18
C GLN A 384 -16.88 -21.82 22.10
N CYS A 385 -15.96 -21.97 21.14
CA CYS A 385 -16.17 -22.87 19.99
C CYS A 385 -15.79 -24.33 20.25
N ALA A 386 -14.92 -24.61 21.23
CA ALA A 386 -14.37 -25.93 21.51
C ALA A 386 -14.54 -26.37 22.99
N TRP A 387 -15.49 -25.78 23.72
CA TRP A 387 -15.73 -26.02 25.16
C TRP A 387 -15.69 -27.50 25.60
N PRO A 388 -16.21 -28.51 24.85
CA PRO A 388 -16.23 -29.90 25.33
C PRO A 388 -14.84 -30.51 25.50
N ARG A 389 -13.81 -29.90 24.90
CA ARG A 389 -12.42 -30.36 24.96
C ARG A 389 -11.55 -29.52 25.90
N ILE A 390 -12.08 -28.44 26.48
CA ILE A 390 -11.32 -27.52 27.33
C ILE A 390 -11.08 -28.09 28.73
N SER A 391 -12.01 -28.87 29.27
CA SER A 391 -11.89 -29.45 30.63
C SER A 391 -10.61 -30.26 30.83
N CYS A 392 -10.16 -31.01 29.81
CA CYS A 392 -8.90 -31.77 29.84
C CYS A 392 -7.64 -30.90 29.95
N ARG A 393 -7.77 -29.58 29.75
CA ARG A 393 -6.68 -28.59 29.72
C ARG A 393 -6.77 -27.60 30.88
N LEU A 394 -7.73 -27.80 31.77
CA LEU A 394 -8.05 -26.94 32.92
C LEU A 394 -6.80 -26.51 33.68
N VAL A 395 -5.98 -27.48 34.11
CA VAL A 395 -4.82 -27.21 34.98
C VAL A 395 -3.78 -26.33 34.29
N VAL A 396 -3.53 -26.55 33.00
CA VAL A 396 -2.51 -25.80 32.23
C VAL A 396 -2.99 -24.36 32.02
N LEU A 397 -4.24 -24.19 31.56
CA LEU A 397 -4.81 -22.88 31.28
C LEU A 397 -5.02 -22.06 32.56
N LEU A 398 -5.49 -22.68 33.63
CA LEU A 398 -5.67 -22.03 34.94
C LEU A 398 -4.33 -21.48 35.46
N LYS A 399 -3.26 -22.28 35.39
CA LYS A 399 -1.92 -21.84 35.82
C LYS A 399 -1.40 -20.68 34.98
N ALA A 400 -1.56 -20.74 33.65
CA ALA A 400 -1.11 -19.68 32.76
C ALA A 400 -1.85 -18.36 33.02
N LEU A 401 -3.18 -18.39 33.20
CA LEU A 401 -4.00 -17.22 33.50
C LEU A 401 -3.66 -16.62 34.87
N LEU A 402 -3.52 -17.45 35.90
CA LEU A 402 -3.14 -16.98 37.24
C LEU A 402 -1.74 -16.38 37.27
N LYS A 403 -0.79 -16.98 36.54
CA LYS A 403 0.56 -16.44 36.40
C LYS A 403 0.53 -15.06 35.75
N LEU A 404 -0.19 -14.90 34.63
CA LEU A 404 -0.37 -13.60 33.98
C LEU A 404 -0.96 -12.55 34.93
N ILE A 405 -2.03 -12.91 35.65
CA ILE A 405 -2.66 -11.99 36.62
C ILE A 405 -1.67 -11.57 37.71
N CYS A 406 -0.86 -12.49 38.23
CA CYS A 406 0.17 -12.18 39.22
C CYS A 406 1.27 -11.28 38.64
N ASP A 407 1.74 -11.57 37.43
CA ASP A 407 2.80 -10.81 36.77
C ASP A 407 2.35 -9.37 36.48
N VAL A 408 1.11 -9.18 36.00
CA VAL A 408 0.53 -7.85 35.73
C VAL A 408 0.22 -7.09 37.03
N ALA A 409 -0.26 -7.77 38.07
CA ALA A 409 -0.53 -7.14 39.37
C ALA A 409 0.75 -6.59 40.03
N ARG A 410 1.87 -7.30 39.86
CA ARG A 410 3.18 -6.97 40.43
C ARG A 410 4.05 -6.09 39.53
N ASP A 411 3.57 -5.73 38.33
CA ASP A 411 4.31 -4.89 37.39
C ASP A 411 4.60 -3.49 38.02
N PRO A 412 5.89 -3.12 38.20
CA PRO A 412 6.31 -1.89 38.87
C PRO A 412 6.23 -0.62 37.99
N ASN A 413 5.50 -0.64 36.85
CA ASN A 413 5.13 0.47 35.94
C ASN A 413 5.64 0.35 34.49
N LEU A 414 5.96 -0.86 34.02
CA LEU A 414 6.30 -1.11 32.60
C LEU A 414 5.09 -0.87 31.68
N THR A 415 3.90 -1.18 32.16
CA THR A 415 2.65 -1.10 31.40
C THR A 415 1.80 0.07 31.90
N PRO A 416 1.18 0.89 31.02
CA PRO A 416 0.22 1.90 31.42
C PRO A 416 -0.98 1.28 32.18
N GLU A 417 -1.47 1.95 33.23
CA GLU A 417 -2.59 1.47 34.04
C GLU A 417 -3.87 1.09 33.25
N PRO A 418 -4.31 1.82 32.19
CA PRO A 418 -5.47 1.37 31.42
C PRO A 418 -5.25 0.01 30.74
N VAL A 419 -4.04 -0.24 30.24
CA VAL A 419 -3.69 -1.52 29.60
C VAL A 419 -3.58 -2.63 30.63
N LYS A 420 -3.03 -2.35 31.83
CA LYS A 420 -3.04 -3.30 32.97
C LYS A 420 -4.45 -3.71 33.35
N ASN A 421 -5.36 -2.74 33.47
CA ASN A 421 -6.76 -3.02 33.80
C ASN A 421 -7.43 -3.88 32.73
N ALA A 422 -7.22 -3.59 31.45
CA ALA A 422 -7.73 -4.39 30.34
C ALA A 422 -7.20 -5.83 30.38
N LEU A 423 -5.90 -6.03 30.63
CA LEU A 423 -5.32 -7.38 30.77
C LEU A 423 -5.94 -8.16 31.94
N LEU A 424 -6.06 -7.53 33.10
CA LEU A 424 -6.64 -8.15 34.28
C LEU A 424 -8.12 -8.52 34.07
N GLU A 425 -8.88 -7.64 33.40
CA GLU A 425 -10.27 -7.88 33.03
C GLU A 425 -10.38 -9.05 32.04
N GLU A 426 -9.66 -9.00 30.92
CA GLU A 426 -9.67 -10.03 29.89
C GLU A 426 -9.22 -11.41 30.43
N ALA A 427 -8.22 -11.44 31.32
CA ALA A 427 -7.79 -12.67 31.98
C ALA A 427 -8.82 -13.20 33.00
N THR A 428 -9.49 -12.30 33.71
CA THR A 428 -10.58 -12.67 34.65
C THR A 428 -11.76 -13.28 33.88
N ASP A 429 -12.15 -12.70 32.76
CA ASP A 429 -13.19 -13.24 31.89
C ASP A 429 -12.81 -14.63 31.34
N CYS A 430 -11.54 -14.83 30.98
CA CYS A 430 -11.05 -16.16 30.58
C CYS A 430 -11.18 -17.18 31.72
N LEU A 431 -10.92 -16.80 32.97
CA LEU A 431 -11.12 -17.68 34.13
C LEU A 431 -12.60 -18.01 34.35
N ILE A 432 -13.50 -17.05 34.17
CA ILE A 432 -14.96 -17.28 34.25
C ILE A 432 -15.41 -18.26 33.16
N LEU A 433 -14.99 -18.05 31.90
CA LEU A 433 -15.30 -18.97 30.80
C LEU A 433 -14.71 -20.36 31.03
N LEU A 434 -13.51 -20.44 31.61
CA LEU A 434 -12.88 -21.72 31.96
C LEU A 434 -13.67 -22.46 33.04
N ASP A 435 -14.21 -21.74 34.03
CA ASP A 435 -15.09 -22.29 35.07
C ASP A 435 -16.35 -22.89 34.46
N HIS A 436 -17.00 -22.16 33.54
CA HIS A 436 -18.17 -22.64 32.82
C HIS A 436 -17.85 -23.89 31.98
N CYS A 437 -16.70 -23.91 31.28
CA CYS A 437 -16.27 -25.08 30.50
C CYS A 437 -15.92 -26.30 31.37
N SER A 438 -15.72 -26.11 32.68
CA SER A 438 -15.29 -27.14 33.63
C SER A 438 -16.29 -27.39 34.75
N GLN A 439 -17.53 -26.91 34.62
CA GLN A 439 -18.63 -27.15 35.55
C GLN A 439 -18.27 -26.74 37.01
N GLY A 440 -17.70 -25.55 37.18
CA GLY A 440 -17.43 -24.99 38.52
C GLY A 440 -16.12 -25.44 39.17
N GLN A 441 -15.30 -26.26 38.48
CA GLN A 441 -14.04 -26.75 39.04
C GLN A 441 -13.01 -25.63 39.29
N VAL A 442 -13.01 -24.56 38.49
CA VAL A 442 -12.11 -23.42 38.68
C VAL A 442 -12.44 -22.72 40.00
N LYS A 443 -13.71 -22.41 40.27
CA LYS A 443 -14.15 -21.80 41.54
C LYS A 443 -13.70 -22.62 42.75
N GLY A 444 -13.87 -23.94 42.68
CA GLY A 444 -13.42 -24.85 43.75
C GLY A 444 -11.90 -24.79 44.01
N LEU A 445 -11.10 -24.69 42.95
CA LEU A 445 -9.64 -24.56 43.06
C LEU A 445 -9.22 -23.18 43.58
N LEU A 446 -9.89 -22.11 43.11
CA LEU A 446 -9.57 -20.72 43.50
C LEU A 446 -9.99 -20.39 44.94
N ALA A 447 -11.01 -21.05 45.50
CA ALA A 447 -11.44 -20.83 46.88
C ALA A 447 -10.31 -21.04 47.90
N LYS A 448 -9.42 -22.01 47.64
CA LYS A 448 -8.24 -22.27 48.48
C LYS A 448 -7.17 -21.18 48.36
N ILE A 449 -7.05 -20.55 47.19
CA ILE A 449 -6.07 -19.49 46.91
C ILE A 449 -6.50 -18.17 47.55
N LEU A 450 -7.80 -17.87 47.59
CA LEU A 450 -8.30 -16.64 48.22
C LEU A 450 -7.92 -16.51 49.69
N GLN A 451 -7.73 -17.64 50.38
CA GLN A 451 -7.34 -17.68 51.80
C GLN A 451 -5.83 -17.45 52.03
N SER A 452 -5.00 -17.57 51.00
CA SER A 452 -3.53 -17.55 51.10
C SER A 452 -2.85 -16.44 50.28
N CYS A 453 -3.57 -15.78 49.37
CA CYS A 453 -3.03 -14.72 48.54
C CYS A 453 -3.04 -13.37 49.28
N GLU A 454 -1.93 -12.64 49.29
CA GLU A 454 -1.82 -11.32 49.95
C GLU A 454 -2.04 -10.13 48.99
N ASP A 455 -2.01 -10.36 47.68
CA ASP A 455 -2.10 -9.30 46.66
C ASP A 455 -3.55 -8.86 46.41
N SER A 456 -3.86 -7.58 46.66
CA SER A 456 -5.21 -7.05 46.59
C SER A 456 -5.79 -7.03 45.17
N LYS A 457 -4.95 -6.80 44.13
CA LYS A 457 -5.39 -6.82 42.73
C LYS A 457 -5.73 -8.26 42.32
N VAL A 458 -4.88 -9.22 42.68
CA VAL A 458 -5.12 -10.65 42.41
C VAL A 458 -6.38 -11.15 43.14
N GLN A 459 -6.55 -10.80 44.43
CA GLN A 459 -7.76 -11.15 45.17
C GLN A 459 -9.03 -10.56 44.53
N ASN A 460 -8.98 -9.33 44.02
CA ASN A 460 -10.12 -8.70 43.35
C ASN A 460 -10.54 -9.50 42.10
N CYS A 461 -9.59 -9.93 41.27
CA CYS A 461 -9.86 -10.80 40.11
C CYS A 461 -10.48 -12.13 40.55
N ILE A 462 -9.92 -12.80 41.57
CA ILE A 462 -10.44 -14.08 42.08
C ILE A 462 -11.86 -13.93 42.63
N ARG A 463 -12.15 -12.86 43.37
CA ARG A 463 -13.50 -12.59 43.90
C ARG A 463 -14.51 -12.38 42.78
N LYS A 464 -14.15 -11.70 41.70
CA LYS A 464 -15.01 -11.58 40.51
C LYS A 464 -15.38 -12.95 39.95
N VAL A 465 -14.42 -13.87 39.80
CA VAL A 465 -14.69 -15.24 39.31
C VAL A 465 -15.68 -15.98 40.23
N GLN A 466 -15.58 -15.80 41.55
CA GLN A 466 -16.46 -16.44 42.52
C GLN A 466 -17.88 -15.87 42.54
N GLN A 467 -18.04 -14.57 42.25
CA GLN A 467 -19.32 -13.87 42.31
C GLN A 467 -20.21 -14.07 41.08
N VAL A 468 -19.67 -14.56 39.96
CA VAL A 468 -20.45 -14.84 38.75
C VAL A 468 -21.29 -16.10 38.98
N SER A 469 -22.61 -15.91 39.16
CA SER A 469 -23.60 -16.99 39.26
C SER A 469 -23.79 -17.69 37.90
N GLU A 470 -24.20 -18.97 37.91
CA GLU A 470 -24.38 -19.84 36.73
C GLU A 470 -25.47 -19.37 35.72
N GLY A 471 -26.05 -18.17 35.90
CA GLY A 471 -27.26 -17.72 35.20
C GLY A 471 -27.13 -16.50 34.27
N ALA A 472 -25.95 -15.92 34.05
CA ALA A 472 -25.81 -14.84 33.07
C ALA A 472 -25.67 -15.44 31.66
N SER A 473 -26.78 -15.50 30.92
CA SER A 473 -26.83 -15.87 29.52
C SER A 473 -25.86 -15.00 28.71
N TYR A 474 -24.76 -15.58 28.24
CA TYR A 474 -24.04 -15.00 27.12
C TYR A 474 -24.94 -15.12 25.89
N ASP A 475 -25.36 -13.97 25.35
CA ASP A 475 -26.10 -13.88 24.11
C ASP A 475 -25.46 -14.77 23.05
N ARG A 476 -26.21 -15.78 22.60
CA ARG A 476 -25.85 -16.57 21.43
C ARG A 476 -26.06 -15.68 20.21
N ASN A 477 -24.96 -15.17 19.65
CA ASN A 477 -24.90 -14.70 18.27
C ASN A 477 -24.18 -15.74 17.41
#